data_AF-A0A2T1DGS4-F1
#
_entry.id   AF-A0A2T1DGS4-F1
#
_cell.length_a   1.000
_cell.length_b   1.000
_cell.length_c   1.000
_cell.angle_alpha   90.00
_cell.angle_beta   90.00
_cell.angle_gamma   90.00
#
_symmetry.space_group_name_H-M   'P 1'
#
loop_
_entity.id
_entity.type
_entity.pdbx_description
1 polymer ?
#
loop_
_entity_poly.entity_id
_entity_poly.type
_entity_poly.pdbx_seq_one_letter_code
_entity_poly.pdbx_strand_id
1 'polypeptide(L)'
;MNTKEFLSRYAAGQRDFRNLNLMAANLRNINLSGVNLSGANLTKANLTRTNLSYANLSDAILTGAVLTQTNLTKANLLNADLSNTSLAEAETSHARVRNAIANDANVSSIRQTPLPDSV
;
A
#
# COMPACT_ATOMS: atom_id res chain seq x y z
N MET A 1 -9.35 15.73 3.91
CA MET A 1 -9.91 14.79 4.89
C MET A 1 -8.77 14.29 5.77
N ASN A 2 -8.95 14.21 7.08
CA ASN A 2 -7.93 13.72 8.01
C ASN A 2 -8.07 12.20 8.28
N THR A 3 -7.10 11.60 8.96
CA THR A 3 -7.10 10.15 9.23
C THR A 3 -8.31 9.68 10.04
N LYS A 4 -8.76 10.46 11.04
CA LYS A 4 -9.92 10.07 11.86
C LYS A 4 -11.20 10.01 11.02
N GLU A 5 -11.43 11.05 10.22
CA GLU A 5 -12.58 11.14 9.32
C GLU A 5 -12.56 10.02 8.26
N PHE A 6 -11.39 9.73 7.70
CA PHE A 6 -11.19 8.60 6.80
C PHE A 6 -11.62 7.27 7.45
N LEU A 7 -11.15 7.00 8.67
CA LEU A 7 -11.47 5.77 9.39
C LEU A 7 -12.96 5.69 9.76
N SER A 8 -13.57 6.80 10.17
CA SER A 8 -15.02 6.86 10.43
C SER A 8 -15.84 6.55 9.19
N ARG A 9 -15.49 7.12 8.03
CA ARG A 9 -16.16 6.83 6.75
C ARG A 9 -15.95 5.40 6.29
N TYR A 10 -14.73 4.89 6.46
CA TYR A 10 -14.43 3.49 6.14
C TYR A 10 -15.27 2.53 7.00
N ALA A 11 -15.38 2.81 8.30
CA ALA A 11 -16.24 2.06 9.22
C ALA A 11 -17.73 2.16 8.84
N ALA A 12 -18.17 3.29 8.29
CA ALA A 12 -19.52 3.49 7.76
C ALA A 12 -19.78 2.78 6.40
N GLY A 13 -18.79 2.03 5.87
CA GLY A 13 -18.94 1.27 4.63
C GLY A 13 -18.42 1.96 3.38
N GLN A 14 -17.95 3.22 3.47
CA GLN A 14 -17.29 3.86 2.34
C GLN A 14 -16.01 3.10 1.99
N ARG A 15 -15.74 2.92 0.70
CA ARG A 15 -14.53 2.24 0.20
C ARG A 15 -13.72 3.07 -0.78
N ASP A 16 -14.32 4.08 -1.40
CA ASP A 16 -13.63 4.97 -2.33
C ASP A 16 -12.99 6.17 -1.61
N PHE A 17 -11.66 6.20 -1.62
CA PHE A 17 -10.80 7.22 -1.02
C PHE A 17 -9.61 7.56 -1.93
N ARG A 18 -9.85 7.54 -3.24
CA ARG A 18 -8.83 7.87 -4.26
C ARG A 18 -8.19 9.23 -4.01
N ASN A 19 -6.90 9.34 -4.33
CA ASN A 19 -6.10 10.57 -4.21
C ASN A 19 -6.04 11.18 -2.80
N LEU A 20 -6.42 10.43 -1.77
CA LEU A 20 -6.41 10.92 -0.41
C LEU A 20 -4.97 11.16 0.07
N ASN A 21 -4.75 12.29 0.74
CA ASN A 21 -3.50 12.54 1.44
C ASN A 21 -3.54 11.92 2.84
N LEU A 22 -2.76 10.86 3.04
CA LEU A 22 -2.51 10.13 4.27
C LEU A 22 -1.01 10.15 4.63
N MET A 23 -0.28 11.19 4.19
CA MET A 23 1.15 11.34 4.48
C MET A 23 1.39 11.28 6.00
N ALA A 24 2.35 10.44 6.40
CA ALA A 24 2.70 10.16 7.80
C ALA A 24 1.53 9.68 8.68
N ALA A 25 0.42 9.22 8.10
CA ALA A 25 -0.70 8.70 8.87
C ALA A 25 -0.29 7.45 9.66
N ASN A 26 -0.73 7.37 10.91
CA ASN A 26 -0.63 6.15 11.70
C ASN A 26 -1.87 5.28 11.47
N LEU A 27 -1.69 4.20 10.71
CA LEU A 27 -2.73 3.24 10.33
C LEU A 27 -2.42 1.84 10.85
N ARG A 28 -1.53 1.73 11.85
CA ARG A 28 -1.07 0.46 12.42
C ARG A 28 -2.23 -0.38 12.97
N ASN A 29 -2.21 -1.68 12.70
CA ASN A 29 -3.19 -2.67 13.16
C ASN A 29 -4.64 -2.39 12.68
N ILE A 30 -4.85 -1.67 11.57
CA ILE A 30 -6.19 -1.37 11.06
C ILE A 30 -6.59 -2.40 10.00
N ASN A 31 -7.88 -2.75 9.94
CA ASN A 31 -8.44 -3.47 8.82
C ASN A 31 -8.94 -2.50 7.73
N LEU A 32 -8.24 -2.45 6.60
CA LEU A 32 -8.56 -1.65 5.42
C LEU A 32 -8.79 -2.55 4.18
N SER A 33 -9.27 -3.79 4.36
CA SER A 33 -9.44 -4.70 3.23
C SER A 33 -10.43 -4.16 2.18
N GLY A 34 -10.08 -4.31 0.91
CA GLY A 34 -10.89 -3.83 -0.21
C GLY A 34 -11.02 -2.32 -0.32
N VAL A 35 -10.24 -1.53 0.43
CA VAL A 35 -10.24 -0.07 0.30
C VAL A 35 -9.69 0.35 -1.08
N ASN A 36 -10.27 1.38 -1.68
CA ASN A 36 -9.71 2.02 -2.87
C ASN A 36 -8.96 3.30 -2.46
N LEU A 37 -7.64 3.20 -2.45
CA LEU A 37 -6.67 4.25 -2.18
C LEU A 37 -5.82 4.54 -3.43
N SER A 38 -6.34 4.29 -4.64
CA SER A 38 -5.55 4.56 -5.84
C SER A 38 -5.18 6.04 -5.95
N GLY A 39 -3.92 6.32 -6.29
CA GLY A 39 -3.37 7.69 -6.33
C GLY A 39 -3.18 8.33 -4.95
N ALA A 40 -3.44 7.62 -3.84
CA ALA A 40 -3.28 8.20 -2.51
C ALA A 40 -1.81 8.48 -2.18
N ASN A 41 -1.57 9.54 -1.41
CA ASN A 41 -0.26 9.82 -0.83
C ASN A 41 -0.17 9.17 0.55
N LEU A 42 0.62 8.10 0.67
CA LEU A 42 0.93 7.34 1.88
C LEU A 42 2.40 7.49 2.27
N THR A 43 3.07 8.54 1.78
CA THR A 43 4.49 8.81 2.08
C THR A 43 4.73 8.77 3.59
N LYS A 44 5.68 7.95 4.04
CA LYS A 44 6.03 7.74 5.46
C LYS A 44 4.86 7.28 6.36
N ALA A 45 3.76 6.77 5.81
CA ALA A 45 2.67 6.22 6.61
C ALA A 45 3.11 4.97 7.38
N ASN A 46 2.60 4.80 8.60
CA ASN A 46 2.80 3.58 9.37
C ASN A 46 1.63 2.62 9.11
N LEU A 47 1.89 1.61 8.30
CA LEU A 47 0.94 0.57 7.92
C LEU A 47 1.26 -0.77 8.58
N THR A 48 2.09 -0.78 9.64
CA THR A 48 2.49 -2.04 10.30
C THR A 48 1.27 -2.87 10.72
N ARG A 49 1.24 -4.16 10.37
CA ARG A 49 0.12 -5.09 10.69
C ARG A 49 -1.25 -4.65 10.16
N THR A 50 -1.28 -3.80 9.14
CA THR A 50 -2.55 -3.39 8.50
C THR A 50 -3.03 -4.49 7.59
N ASN A 51 -4.34 -4.74 7.56
CA ASN A 51 -4.93 -5.59 6.53
C ASN A 51 -5.31 -4.72 5.33
N LEU A 52 -4.53 -4.81 4.25
CA LEU A 52 -4.79 -4.19 2.94
C LEU A 52 -5.11 -5.25 1.88
N SER A 53 -5.56 -6.44 2.29
CA SER A 53 -5.96 -7.47 1.33
C SER A 53 -7.05 -6.95 0.40
N TYR A 54 -6.97 -7.29 -0.89
CA TYR A 54 -7.88 -6.81 -1.94
C TYR A 54 -7.91 -5.28 -2.14
N ALA A 55 -7.05 -4.49 -1.48
CA ALA A 55 -7.04 -3.04 -1.62
C ALA A 55 -6.56 -2.62 -3.03
N ASN A 56 -7.10 -1.52 -3.53
CA ASN A 56 -6.56 -0.84 -4.70
C ASN A 56 -5.62 0.29 -4.27
N LEU A 57 -4.33 0.09 -4.51
CA LEU A 57 -3.24 1.03 -4.26
C LEU A 57 -2.53 1.41 -5.58
N SER A 58 -3.21 1.26 -6.73
CA SER A 58 -2.60 1.64 -8.01
C SER A 58 -2.22 3.12 -8.00
N ASP A 59 -1.06 3.45 -8.56
CA ASP A 59 -0.55 4.82 -8.65
C ASP A 59 -0.35 5.52 -7.29
N ALA A 60 -0.41 4.78 -6.18
CA ALA A 60 -0.22 5.33 -4.84
C ALA A 60 1.27 5.62 -4.56
N ILE A 61 1.52 6.67 -3.79
CA ILE A 61 2.87 7.05 -3.35
C ILE A 61 3.08 6.50 -1.95
N LEU A 62 3.87 5.43 -1.81
CA LEU A 62 4.19 4.75 -0.56
C LEU A 62 5.63 5.02 -0.11
N THR A 63 6.31 6.01 -0.67
CA THR A 63 7.73 6.28 -0.41
C THR A 63 8.03 6.36 1.09
N GLY A 64 8.92 5.51 1.59
CA GLY A 64 9.30 5.45 2.99
C GLY A 64 8.21 4.94 3.95
N ALA A 65 7.10 4.39 3.45
CA ALA A 65 6.07 3.80 4.30
C ALA A 65 6.56 2.52 5.00
N VAL A 66 6.05 2.28 6.21
CA VAL A 66 6.36 1.08 6.99
C VAL A 66 5.25 0.06 6.77
N LEU A 67 5.52 -0.98 5.98
CA LEU A 67 4.59 -2.05 5.61
C LEU A 67 4.92 -3.37 6.34
N THR A 68 5.68 -3.34 7.42
CA THR A 68 6.05 -4.53 8.21
C THR A 68 4.81 -5.35 8.62
N GLN A 69 4.81 -6.65 8.37
CA GLN A 69 3.69 -7.56 8.70
C GLN A 69 2.33 -7.14 8.10
N THR A 70 2.32 -6.35 7.02
CA THR A 70 1.09 -5.92 6.34
C THR A 70 0.56 -7.06 5.47
N ASN A 71 -0.76 -7.28 5.49
CA ASN A 71 -1.39 -8.18 4.54
C ASN A 71 -1.74 -7.42 3.24
N LEU A 72 -1.02 -7.69 2.17
CA LEU A 72 -1.24 -7.17 0.81
C LEU A 72 -1.76 -8.27 -0.14
N THR A 73 -2.33 -9.35 0.39
CA THR A 73 -2.87 -10.45 -0.42
C THR A 73 -3.86 -9.93 -1.44
N LYS A 74 -3.63 -10.23 -2.72
CA LYS A 74 -4.45 -9.77 -3.87
C LYS A 74 -4.60 -8.25 -3.97
N ALA A 75 -3.75 -7.46 -3.32
CA ALA A 75 -3.76 -6.01 -3.47
C ALA A 75 -3.27 -5.59 -4.87
N ASN A 76 -3.76 -4.47 -5.37
CA ASN A 76 -3.33 -3.88 -6.63
C ASN A 76 -2.35 -2.73 -6.37
N LEU A 77 -1.07 -2.92 -6.70
CA LEU A 77 0.03 -1.96 -6.55
C LEU A 77 0.61 -1.53 -7.91
N LEU A 78 -0.19 -1.61 -8.99
CA LEU A 78 0.24 -1.17 -10.32
C LEU A 78 0.75 0.27 -10.28
N ASN A 79 1.93 0.52 -10.85
CA ASN A 79 2.57 1.84 -10.89
C ASN A 79 2.80 2.51 -9.52
N ALA A 80 2.67 1.78 -8.40
CA ALA A 80 2.88 2.36 -7.08
C ALA A 80 4.35 2.67 -6.84
N ASP A 81 4.65 3.77 -6.15
CA ASP A 81 6.01 4.06 -5.70
C ASP A 81 6.24 3.50 -4.30
N LEU A 82 6.94 2.36 -4.23
CA LEU A 82 7.35 1.64 -3.04
C LEU A 82 8.77 2.01 -2.58
N SER A 83 9.40 3.04 -3.15
CA SER A 83 10.80 3.37 -2.84
C SER A 83 11.02 3.57 -1.34
N ASN A 84 12.10 3.03 -0.80
CA ASN A 84 12.45 3.08 0.63
C ASN A 84 11.40 2.45 1.58
N THR A 85 10.49 1.60 1.09
CA THR A 85 9.53 0.91 1.97
C THR A 85 10.17 -0.25 2.72
N SER A 86 9.67 -0.51 3.93
CA SER A 86 9.98 -1.74 4.67
C SER A 86 8.83 -2.74 4.53
N LEU A 87 9.06 -3.84 3.84
CA LEU A 87 8.08 -4.93 3.63
C LEU A 87 8.42 -6.19 4.44
N ALA A 88 9.20 -6.06 5.51
CA ALA A 88 9.58 -7.19 6.35
C ALA A 88 8.33 -7.97 6.81
N GLU A 89 8.29 -9.27 6.51
CA GLU A 89 7.17 -10.17 6.82
C GLU A 89 5.81 -9.75 6.22
N ALA A 90 5.79 -8.87 5.22
CA ALA A 90 4.55 -8.53 4.52
C ALA A 90 4.07 -9.71 3.67
N GLU A 91 2.77 -9.99 3.70
CA GLU A 91 2.18 -11.03 2.88
C GLU A 91 1.71 -10.46 1.53
N THR A 92 2.32 -10.92 0.44
CA THR A 92 2.10 -10.38 -0.92
C THR A 92 1.50 -11.39 -1.89
N SER A 93 0.92 -12.48 -1.37
CA SER A 93 0.30 -13.55 -2.16
C SER A 93 -0.69 -12.97 -3.19
N HIS A 94 -0.40 -13.17 -4.47
CA HIS A 94 -1.18 -12.66 -5.61
C HIS A 94 -1.31 -11.12 -5.72
N ALA A 95 -0.45 -10.35 -5.04
CA ALA A 95 -0.40 -8.90 -5.22
C ALA A 95 0.07 -8.56 -6.65
N ARG A 96 -0.50 -7.52 -7.25
CA ARG A 96 -0.14 -7.04 -8.59
C ARG A 96 0.84 -5.87 -8.46
N VAL A 97 2.09 -6.03 -8.89
CA VAL A 97 3.15 -5.01 -8.72
C VAL A 97 3.78 -4.54 -10.05
N ARG A 98 3.12 -4.78 -11.19
CA ARG A 98 3.67 -4.38 -12.48
C ARG A 98 3.89 -2.86 -12.54
N ASN A 99 5.06 -2.46 -13.04
CA ASN A 99 5.55 -1.08 -13.11
C ASN A 99 5.70 -0.37 -11.74
N ALA A 100 5.62 -1.08 -10.62
CA ALA A 100 5.91 -0.47 -9.33
C ALA A 100 7.39 -0.08 -9.27
N ILE A 101 7.67 1.10 -8.71
CA ILE A 101 9.02 1.58 -8.45
C ILE A 101 9.41 1.13 -7.04
N ALA A 102 10.56 0.50 -6.85
CA ALA A 102 10.94 -0.11 -5.57
C ALA A 102 12.41 0.16 -5.20
N ASN A 103 12.91 1.35 -5.54
CA ASN A 103 14.29 1.74 -5.25
C ASN A 103 14.54 1.68 -3.74
N ASP A 104 15.57 0.96 -3.31
CA ASP A 104 15.95 0.78 -1.90
C ASP A 104 14.83 0.22 -0.99
N ALA A 105 13.80 -0.38 -1.59
CA ALA A 105 12.75 -1.05 -0.86
C ALA A 105 13.23 -2.45 -0.43
N ASN A 106 12.94 -2.86 0.81
CA ASN A 106 13.21 -4.22 1.26
C ASN A 106 12.17 -5.19 0.67
N VAL A 107 12.22 -5.42 -0.63
CA VAL A 107 11.28 -6.27 -1.40
C VAL A 107 11.66 -7.74 -1.41
N SER A 108 12.48 -8.21 -0.45
CA SER A 108 12.90 -9.61 -0.34
C SER A 108 11.72 -10.61 -0.30
N SER A 109 10.53 -10.14 0.08
CA SER A 109 9.28 -10.92 0.12
C SER A 109 8.36 -10.74 -1.11
N ILE A 110 8.64 -9.80 -2.02
CA ILE A 110 7.91 -9.68 -3.29
C ILE A 110 8.60 -10.62 -4.28
N ARG A 111 7.98 -11.77 -4.61
CA ARG A 111 8.47 -12.63 -5.69
C ARG A 111 8.65 -11.76 -6.95
N GLN A 112 9.89 -11.59 -7.40
CA GLN A 112 10.24 -10.86 -8.60
C GLN A 112 9.33 -11.30 -9.75
N THR A 113 8.35 -10.49 -10.11
CA THR A 113 7.89 -10.47 -11.50
C THR A 113 9.02 -9.83 -12.29
N PRO A 114 9.55 -10.49 -13.33
CA PRO A 114 10.67 -9.96 -14.09
C PRO A 114 10.36 -8.51 -14.47
N LEU A 115 11.30 -7.60 -14.20
CA LEU A 115 11.28 -6.29 -14.83
C LEU A 115 11.16 -6.55 -16.34
N PRO A 116 10.29 -5.85 -17.08
CA PRO A 116 10.33 -5.97 -18.53
C PRO A 116 11.75 -5.61 -18.97
N ASP A 117 12.42 -6.55 -19.63
CA ASP A 117 13.75 -6.32 -20.19
C ASP A 117 13.72 -5.00 -20.95
N SER A 118 14.59 -4.06 -20.56
CA SER A 118 14.81 -2.84 -21.31
C SER A 118 15.20 -3.22 -22.74
N VAL A 119 14.37 -2.82 -23.70
CA VAL A 119 14.70 -2.86 -25.14
C VAL A 119 15.81 -1.86 -25.41
#